data_AF-A0A1X0R194-F1
#
_entry.id   AF-A0A1X0R194-F1
#
_cell.length_a   1.000
_cell.length_b   1.000
_cell.length_c   1.000
_cell.angle_alpha   90.00
_cell.angle_beta   90.00
_cell.angle_gamma   90.00
#
_symmetry.space_group_name_H-M   'P 1'
#
loop_
_entity.id
_entity.type
_entity.pdbx_description
1 polymer ?
#
loop_
_entity_poly.entity_id
_entity_poly.type
_entity_poly.pdbx_seq_one_letter_code
_entity_poly.pdbx_strand_id
1 'polypeptide(L)'
;MTNMLACNPKSTDRVFMTPYLREYISNGYAEHPDLYTDDFRILDELRNDCIFMEANEKSLNRLIKYYAQLVFISSKFPIDVCILLL
;
A
#
# COMPACT_ATOMS: atom_id res chain seq x y z
N MET A 1 17.35 25.02 -24.75
CA MET A 1 16.18 24.48 -24.02
C MET A 1 15.93 23.08 -24.52
N THR A 2 16.13 22.07 -23.68
CA THR A 2 15.94 20.67 -24.05
C THR A 2 14.47 20.31 -23.80
N ASN A 3 13.80 19.77 -24.82
CA ASN A 3 12.40 19.35 -24.69
C ASN A 3 12.37 17.99 -23.97
N MET A 4 11.89 17.98 -22.72
CA MET A 4 11.83 16.77 -21.90
C MET A 4 10.41 16.20 -21.91
N LEU A 5 10.31 14.89 -22.12
CA LEU A 5 9.05 14.17 -22.03
C LEU A 5 8.79 13.76 -20.58
N ALA A 6 7.56 13.92 -20.11
CA ALA A 6 7.11 13.46 -18.80
C ALA A 6 5.76 12.75 -18.95
N CYS A 7 5.45 11.86 -18.00
CA CYS A 7 4.15 11.20 -17.92
C CYS A 7 3.38 11.71 -16.70
N ASN A 8 2.05 11.73 -16.83
CA ASN A 8 1.17 12.04 -15.71
C ASN A 8 1.03 10.83 -14.79
N PRO A 9 0.93 11.03 -13.47
CA PRO A 9 0.68 9.94 -12.52
C PRO A 9 -0.69 9.30 -12.76
N LYS A 10 -0.82 8.02 -12.41
CA LYS A 10 -2.09 7.30 -12.44
C LYS A 10 -2.93 7.67 -11.21
N SER A 11 -4.24 7.70 -11.38
CA SER A 11 -5.20 7.83 -10.28
C SER A 11 -5.81 6.46 -9.94
N THR A 12 -6.15 6.26 -8.67
CA THR A 12 -6.77 5.04 -8.15
C THR A 12 -7.73 5.40 -7.03
N ASP A 13 -8.73 4.55 -6.81
CA ASP A 13 -9.69 4.72 -5.73
C ASP A 13 -9.07 4.40 -4.36
N ARG A 14 -9.66 4.98 -3.32
CA ARG A 14 -9.30 4.65 -1.94
C ARG A 14 -9.80 3.25 -1.61
N VAL A 15 -8.88 2.38 -1.21
CA VAL A 15 -9.17 1.02 -0.77
C VAL A 15 -8.37 0.74 0.50
N PHE A 16 -8.96 -0.04 1.42
CA PHE A 16 -8.33 -0.45 2.67
C PHE A 16 -7.86 -1.89 2.58
N MET A 17 -6.61 -2.16 2.95
CA MET A 17 -6.05 -3.53 2.93
C MET A 17 -6.39 -4.33 4.18
N THR A 18 -6.63 -3.61 5.28
CA THR A 18 -6.84 -4.16 6.62
C THR A 18 -7.86 -5.31 6.68
N PRO A 19 -9.07 -5.23 6.08
CA PRO A 19 -10.04 -6.32 6.20
C PRO A 19 -9.52 -7.65 5.63
N TYR A 20 -8.87 -7.61 4.46
CA TYR A 20 -8.37 -8.79 3.77
C TYR A 20 -7.16 -9.40 4.49
N LEU A 21 -6.24 -8.56 4.97
CA LEU A 21 -5.08 -9.03 5.72
C LEU A 21 -5.49 -9.64 7.06
N ARG A 22 -6.45 -9.03 7.77
CA ARG A 22 -6.97 -9.56 9.05
C ARG A 22 -7.63 -10.93 8.88
N GLU A 23 -8.40 -11.11 7.81
CA GLU A 23 -9.02 -12.40 7.48
C GLU A 23 -7.96 -13.47 7.23
N TYR A 24 -6.93 -13.15 6.42
CA TYR A 24 -5.86 -14.09 6.12
C TYR A 24 -4.99 -14.42 7.35
N ILE A 25 -4.66 -13.46 8.20
CA ILE A 25 -3.91 -13.74 9.43
C ILE A 25 -4.70 -14.68 10.35
N SER A 26 -6.00 -14.42 10.52
CA SER A 26 -6.88 -15.27 11.34
C SER A 26 -6.98 -16.69 10.82
N ASN A 27 -7.14 -16.87 9.50
CA ASN A 27 -7.44 -18.17 8.89
C ASN A 27 -6.19 -18.92 8.43
N GLY A 28 -5.22 -18.21 7.82
CA GLY A 28 -4.02 -18.78 7.21
C GLY A 28 -2.86 -18.95 8.18
N TYR A 29 -2.68 -18.01 9.11
CA TYR A 29 -1.62 -18.10 10.14
C TYR A 29 -2.13 -18.55 11.51
N ALA A 30 -3.46 -18.56 11.72
CA ALA A 30 -4.07 -18.87 13.02
C ALA A 30 -3.58 -17.95 14.16
N GLU A 31 -3.25 -16.70 13.82
CA GLU A 31 -2.83 -15.67 14.77
C GLU A 31 -3.98 -14.66 14.99
N HIS A 32 -3.99 -14.01 16.16
CA HIS A 32 -5.01 -13.00 16.44
C HIS A 32 -4.68 -11.70 15.68
N PRO A 33 -5.56 -11.21 14.78
CA PRO A 33 -5.26 -10.08 13.90
C PRO A 33 -5.02 -8.76 14.65
N ASP A 34 -5.52 -8.63 15.89
CA ASP A 34 -5.31 -7.41 16.68
C ASP A 34 -3.86 -7.17 17.07
N LEU A 35 -3.00 -8.19 17.00
CA LEU A 35 -1.56 -8.05 17.20
C LEU A 35 -0.90 -7.11 16.17
N TYR A 36 -1.56 -6.88 15.03
CA TYR A 36 -1.05 -6.09 13.91
C TYR A 36 -1.85 -4.80 13.66
N THR A 37 -2.69 -4.38 14.62
CA THR A 37 -3.59 -3.23 14.46
C THR A 37 -2.87 -1.94 14.08
N ASP A 38 -1.71 -1.68 14.71
CA ASP A 38 -0.91 -0.51 14.41
C ASP A 38 -0.28 -0.58 13.01
N ASP A 39 0.20 -1.75 12.60
CA ASP A 39 0.78 -1.96 11.27
C ASP A 39 -0.26 -1.71 10.17
N PHE A 40 -1.48 -2.21 10.36
CA PHE A 40 -2.61 -1.98 9.47
C PHE A 40 -2.96 -0.50 9.33
N ARG A 41 -3.04 0.21 10.46
CA ARG A 41 -3.32 1.65 10.47
C ARG A 41 -2.24 2.42 9.71
N ILE A 42 -0.95 2.13 9.96
CA ILE A 42 0.17 2.78 9.30
C ILE A 42 0.16 2.50 7.79
N LEU A 43 -0.15 1.27 7.38
CA LEU A 43 -0.23 0.89 5.96
C LEU A 43 -1.35 1.63 5.22
N ASP A 44 -2.56 1.67 5.79
CA ASP A 44 -3.70 2.34 5.18
C ASP A 44 -3.51 3.87 5.15
N GLU A 45 -2.90 4.46 6.18
CA GLU A 45 -2.47 5.86 6.20
C GLU A 45 -1.44 6.15 5.09
N LEU A 46 -0.42 5.29 4.96
CA LEU A 46 0.61 5.43 3.94
C LEU A 46 0.05 5.34 2.52
N ARG A 47 -0.93 4.45 2.28
CA ARG A 47 -1.63 4.39 0.99
C ARG A 47 -2.41 5.67 0.75
N ASN A 48 -3.19 6.13 1.72
CA ASN A 48 -4.01 7.32 1.61
C ASN A 48 -3.16 8.56 1.29
N ASP A 49 -2.00 8.68 1.95
CA ASP A 49 -1.01 9.74 1.69
C ASP A 49 -0.47 9.71 0.26
N CYS A 50 -0.40 8.53 -0.37
CA CYS A 50 0.08 8.39 -1.74
C CYS A 50 -0.98 8.69 -2.81
N ILE A 51 -2.28 8.48 -2.51
CA ILE A 51 -3.38 8.67 -3.47
C ILE A 51 -3.63 10.17 -3.75
N PHE A 52 -3.51 11.04 -2.75
CA PHE A 52 -3.88 12.46 -2.85
C PHE A 52 -2.69 13.40 -3.02
N MET A 53 -1.57 12.91 -3.55
CA MET A 53 -0.30 13.60 -3.43
C MET A 53 0.05 14.45 -4.66
N GLU A 54 0.47 15.69 -4.43
CA GLU A 54 1.00 16.56 -5.49
C GLU A 54 2.42 16.15 -5.90
N ALA A 55 2.81 16.39 -7.16
CA ALA A 55 4.12 16.05 -7.68
C ALA A 55 5.23 16.93 -7.07
N ASN A 56 5.91 16.43 -6.03
CA ASN A 56 7.08 17.06 -5.43
C ASN A 56 8.07 15.99 -4.87
N GLU A 57 9.25 16.41 -4.43
CA GLU A 57 10.29 15.49 -3.97
C GLU A 57 9.89 14.69 -2.71
N LYS A 58 9.18 15.32 -1.76
CA LYS A 58 8.67 14.63 -0.57
C LYS A 58 7.68 13.54 -0.95
N SER A 59 6.92 13.78 -2.00
CA SER A 59 5.94 12.84 -2.56
C SER A 59 6.60 11.59 -3.13
N LEU A 60 7.74 11.75 -3.83
CA LEU A 60 8.51 10.62 -4.34
C LEU A 60 8.97 9.69 -3.21
N ASN A 61 9.50 10.25 -2.12
CA ASN A 61 9.94 9.45 -0.97
C ASN A 61 8.81 8.65 -0.32
N ARG A 62 7.59 9.21 -0.26
CA ARG A 62 6.40 8.51 0.25
C ARG A 62 5.98 7.37 -0.68
N LEU A 63 5.97 7.59 -1.99
CA LEU A 63 5.68 6.54 -2.98
C LEU A 63 6.68 5.38 -2.90
N ILE A 64 7.98 5.67 -2.77
CA ILE A 64 9.02 4.65 -2.63
C ILE A 64 8.81 3.83 -1.35
N LYS A 65 8.50 4.50 -0.23
CA LYS A 65 8.19 3.81 1.03
C LYS A 65 6.96 2.91 0.89
N TYR A 66 5.90 3.41 0.27
CA TYR A 66 4.68 2.63 0.04
C TYR A 66 4.97 1.40 -0.84
N TYR A 67 5.71 1.58 -1.93
CA TYR A 67 6.15 0.47 -2.79
C TYR A 67 6.96 -0.58 -2.02
N ALA A 68 7.90 -0.15 -1.18
CA ALA A 68 8.67 -1.08 -0.35
C ALA A 68 7.79 -1.87 0.62
N GLN A 69 6.76 -1.25 1.21
CA GLN A 69 5.79 -1.96 2.06
C GLN A 69 4.97 -2.97 1.25
N LEU A 70 4.55 -2.63 0.03
CA LEU A 70 3.84 -3.58 -0.84
C LEU A 70 4.71 -4.80 -1.19
N VAL A 71 5.99 -4.58 -1.49
CA VAL A 71 6.95 -5.68 -1.74
C VAL A 71 7.17 -6.52 -0.48
N PHE A 72 7.24 -5.90 0.69
CA PHE A 72 7.37 -6.64 1.94
C PHE A 72 6.13 -7.51 2.21
N ILE A 73 4.93 -6.95 2.05
CA ILE A 73 3.66 -7.66 2.25
C ILE A 73 3.50 -8.79 1.21
N SER A 74 3.84 -8.56 -0.05
CA SER A 74 3.74 -9.60 -1.09
C SER A 74 4.69 -10.78 -0.87
N SER A 75 5.72 -10.62 -0.02
CA SER A 75 6.58 -11.72 0.41
C SER A 75 5.99 -12.58 1.54
N LYS A 76 4.92 -12.10 2.19
CA LYS A 76 4.24 -12.77 3.32
C LYS A 76 2.91 -13.36 2.89
N PHE A 77 2.11 -12.60 2.17
CA PHE A 77 0.75 -12.97 1.79
C PHE A 77 0.72 -13.52 0.37
N PRO A 78 -0.13 -14.53 0.08
CA PRO A 78 -0.45 -14.93 -1.28
C PRO A 78 -0.95 -13.75 -2.10
N ILE A 79 -0.64 -13.76 -3.40
CA ILE A 79 -0.90 -12.61 -4.26
C ILE A 79 -2.39 -12.31 -4.36
N ASP A 80 -3.25 -13.33 -4.30
CA ASP A 80 -4.72 -13.25 -4.32
C ASP A 80 -5.33 -12.51 -3.12
N VAL A 81 -4.66 -12.50 -1.96
CA VAL A 81 -5.08 -11.71 -0.79
C VAL A 81 -4.91 -10.21 -1.03
N CYS A 82 -3.91 -9.84 -1.84
CA CYS A 82 -3.56 -8.46 -2.13
C CYS A 82 -4.06 -7.96 -3.51
N ILE A 83 -4.53 -8.86 -4.39
CA ILE A 83 -4.92 -8.54 -5.78
C ILE A 83 -6.17 -7.64 -5.87
N LEU A 84 -7.04 -7.61 -4.84
CA LEU A 84 -8.23 -6.74 -4.82
C LEU A 84 -7.91 -5.23 -4.68
N LEU A 85 -6.63 -4.84 -4.73
CA LEU A 85 -6.15 -3.49 -4.38
C LEU A 85 -5.37 -2.78 -5.51
N LEU A 86 -5.21 -3.43 -6.66
CA LEU A 86 -4.63 -2.88 -7.90
C LEU A 86 -5.74 -2.59 -8.91
#